data_AF-A0A1N7JGT2-F1
#
_entry.id   AF-A0A1N7JGT2-F1
#
_cell.length_a   1.000
_cell.length_b   1.000
_cell.length_c   1.000
_cell.angle_alpha   90.00
_cell.angle_beta   90.00
_cell.angle_gamma   90.00
#
_symmetry.space_group_name_H-M   'P 1'
#
loop_
_entity.id
_entity.type
_entity.pdbx_description
1 polymer ?
#
loop_
_entity_poly.entity_id
_entity_poly.type
_entity_poly.pdbx_seq_one_letter_code
_entity_poly.pdbx_strand_id
1 'polypeptide(L)' 'MQRTWFKELRENKGLTQKELALIVDISPNYLCEIERGHKNPSGIVASRLAEALKFDMSLFYTQIGRESNTRTA' A
#
# COMPACT_ATOMS: atom_id res chain seq x y z
N MET A 1 -2.35 12.23 -2.90
CA MET A 1 -3.52 11.40 -2.52
C MET A 1 -2.95 10.19 -1.81
N GLN A 2 -3.29 9.98 -0.54
CA GLN A 2 -2.76 8.86 0.25
C GLN A 2 -3.55 7.58 -0.04
N ARG A 3 -2.92 6.41 0.05
CA ARG A 3 -3.59 5.10 -0.08
C ARG A 3 -4.05 4.63 1.31
N THR A 4 -5.11 5.26 1.81
CA THR A 4 -5.76 4.93 3.09
C THR A 4 -6.11 3.45 3.17
N TRP A 5 -6.72 2.89 2.13
CA TRP A 5 -7.08 1.47 2.04
C TRP A 5 -5.90 0.51 2.30
N PHE A 6 -4.70 0.85 1.81
CA PHE A 6 -3.52 -0.03 1.93
C PHE A 6 -2.96 -0.01 3.36
N LYS A 7 -2.98 1.18 3.98
CA LYS A 7 -2.66 1.34 5.40
C LYS A 7 -3.63 0.56 6.28
N GLU A 8 -4.93 0.65 6.02
CA GLU A 8 -5.96 -0.08 6.77
C GLU A 8 -5.79 -1.60 6.67
N LEU A 9 -5.49 -2.14 5.48
CA LEU A 9 -5.20 -3.56 5.31
C LEU A 9 -4.01 -4.01 6.17
N ARG A 10 -2.95 -3.21 6.23
CA ARG A 10 -1.79 -3.48 7.08
C ARG A 10 -2.15 -3.45 8.56
N GLU A 11 -2.92 -2.44 9.00
CA GLU A 11 -3.34 -2.29 10.39
C GLU A 11 -4.31 -3.39 10.84
N ASN A 12 -5.21 -3.85 9.96
CA ASN A 12 -6.08 -4.99 10.20
C ASN A 12 -5.32 -6.31 10.39
N LYS A 13 -4.10 -6.41 9.85
CA LYS A 13 -3.17 -7.52 10.11
C LYS A 13 -2.33 -7.33 11.37
N GLY A 14 -2.45 -6.21 12.08
CA GLY A 14 -1.67 -5.88 13.26
C GLY A 14 -0.19 -5.63 12.97
N LEU A 15 0.17 -5.32 11.72
CA LEU A 15 1.56 -5.15 11.30
C LEU A 15 1.97 -3.67 11.32
N THR A 16 3.18 -3.40 11.78
CA THR A 16 3.86 -2.12 11.56
C THR A 16 4.40 -2.01 10.13
N GLN A 17 4.71 -0.80 9.68
CA GLN A 17 5.38 -0.59 8.38
C GLN A 17 6.73 -1.34 8.30
N LYS A 18 7.48 -1.39 9.40
CA LYS A 18 8.77 -2.09 9.43
C LYS A 18 8.59 -3.61 9.28
N GLU A 19 7.62 -4.18 9.98
CA GLU A 19 7.35 -5.63 9.91
C GLU A 19 6.85 -6.03 8.52
N LEU A 20 5.90 -5.29 7.93
CA LEU A 20 5.45 -5.60 6.58
C LEU A 20 6.58 -5.45 5.55
N ALA A 21 7.41 -4.41 5.67
CA ALA A 21 8.54 -4.20 4.78
C ALA A 21 9.56 -5.35 4.87
N LEU A 22 9.82 -5.88 6.07
CA LEU A 22 10.64 -7.07 6.27
C LEU A 22 10.00 -8.32 5.64
N ILE A 23 8.70 -8.53 5.83
CA ILE A 23 7.96 -9.69 5.26
C ILE A 23 8.05 -9.74 3.74
N VAL A 24 7.94 -8.58 3.08
CA VAL A 24 7.95 -8.49 1.60
C VAL A 24 9.31 -8.14 1.01
N ASP A 25 10.34 -8.08 1.87
CA ASP A 25 11.73 -7.83 1.50
C ASP A 25 11.92 -6.51 0.72
N ILE A 26 11.45 -5.41 1.31
CA ILE A 26 11.64 -4.05 0.83
C ILE A 26 12.07 -3.11 1.96
N SER A 27 12.50 -1.89 1.62
CA SER A 27 12.78 -0.90 2.66
C SER A 27 11.50 -0.32 3.27
N PRO A 28 11.48 -0.05 4.59
CA PRO A 28 10.35 0.63 5.24
C PRO A 28 10.04 2.00 4.62
N ASN A 29 11.07 2.70 4.13
CA ASN A 29 10.89 3.97 3.42
C ASN A 29 10.14 3.79 2.10
N TYR A 30 10.44 2.73 1.34
CA TYR A 30 9.72 2.43 0.11
C TYR A 30 8.25 2.07 0.37
N LEU A 31 7.98 1.28 1.43
CA LEU A 31 6.61 1.00 1.87
C LEU A 31 5.85 2.28 2.25
N CYS A 32 6.51 3.20 2.97
CA CYS A 32 5.93 4.49 3.35
C CYS A 32 5.54 5.33 2.12
N GLU A 33 6.41 5.39 1.10
CA GLU A 33 6.13 6.10 -0.15
C GLU A 33 4.99 5.44 -0.95
N ILE A 34 4.83 4.12 -0.86
CA ILE A 34 3.69 3.40 -1.43
C ILE A 34 2.39 3.77 -0.69
N GLU A 35 2.38 3.74 0.65
CA GLU A 35 1.23 4.14 1.48
C GLU A 35 0.81 5.60 1.23
N ARG A 36 1.78 6.49 1.03
CA ARG A 36 1.52 7.91 0.71
C ARG A 36 1.04 8.15 -0.71
N GLY A 37 1.07 7.12 -1.57
CA GLY A 37 0.70 7.25 -2.98
C GLY A 37 1.77 7.89 -3.86
N HIS A 38 3.00 8.10 -3.34
CA HIS A 38 4.11 8.72 -4.08
C HIS A 38 4.80 7.73 -5.04
N LYS A 39 4.78 6.43 -4.71
CA LYS A 39 5.37 5.37 -5.52
C LYS A 39 4.36 4.28 -5.83
N ASN A 40 4.47 3.72 -7.03
CA ASN A 40 3.81 2.46 -7.37
C ASN A 40 4.79 1.31 -7.14
N PRO A 41 4.38 0.22 -6.47
CA PRO A 41 5.19 -0.98 -6.40
C PRO A 41 5.42 -1.57 -7.80
N SER A 42 6.59 -2.20 -7.99
CA SER A 42 6.80 -3.06 -9.16
C SER A 42 5.85 -4.27 -9.11
N GLY A 43 5.62 -4.95 -10.22
CA GLY A 43 4.72 -6.11 -10.25
C GLY A 43 5.11 -7.20 -9.23
N ILE A 44 6.41 -7.42 -9.03
CA ILE A 44 6.94 -8.36 -8.03
C ILE A 44 6.60 -7.91 -6.61
N VAL A 45 6.86 -6.65 -6.27
CA VAL A 45 6.56 -6.12 -4.93
C VAL A 45 5.05 -6.10 -4.67
N ALA A 46 4.27 -5.70 -5.68
CA ALA A 46 2.82 -5.68 -5.61
C ALA A 46 2.25 -7.08 -5.36
N SER A 47 2.79 -8.11 -6.02
CA SER A 47 2.42 -9.51 -5.79
C SER A 47 2.76 -9.98 -4.37
N ARG A 48 3.96 -9.67 -3.86
CA ARG A 48 4.35 -10.00 -2.47
C ARG A 48 3.45 -9.33 -1.44
N LEU A 49 3.13 -8.05 -1.65
CA LEU A 49 2.22 -7.28 -0.78
C LEU A 49 0.80 -7.88 -0.80
N ALA A 50 0.29 -8.20 -1.99
CA ALA A 50 -1.00 -8.87 -2.18
C ALA A 50 -1.07 -10.21 -1.43
N GLU A 51 -0.01 -11.00 -1.50
CA GLU A 51 0.05 -12.29 -0.82
C GLU A 51 0.12 -12.16 0.71
N ALA A 52 0.89 -11.19 1.22
CA ALA A 52 1.05 -10.93 2.65
C ALA A 52 -0.22 -10.38 3.31
N LEU A 53 -0.91 -9.44 2.64
CA LEU A 53 -2.11 -8.79 3.17
C LEU A 53 -3.42 -9.40 2.68
N LYS A 54 -3.37 -10.38 1.76
CA LYS A 54 -4.52 -11.09 1.17
C LYS A 54 -5.48 -10.17 0.41
N PHE A 55 -4.97 -9.44 -0.58
CA PHE A 55 -5.76 -8.63 -1.51
C PHE A 55 -5.28 -8.81 -2.96
N ASP A 56 -6.01 -8.24 -3.93
CA ASP A 56 -5.63 -8.28 -5.34
C ASP A 56 -4.63 -7.17 -5.70
N MET A 57 -3.45 -7.53 -6.23
CA MET A 57 -2.40 -6.56 -6.58
C MET A 57 -2.83 -5.53 -7.63
N SER A 58 -3.84 -5.83 -8.46
CA SER A 58 -4.39 -4.89 -9.44
C SER A 58 -4.94 -3.63 -8.79
N LEU A 59 -5.33 -3.67 -7.50
CA LEU A 59 -5.76 -2.50 -6.74
C LEU A 59 -4.72 -1.38 -6.69
N PHE A 60 -3.43 -1.69 -6.84
CA PHE A 60 -2.40 -0.65 -6.97
C PHE A 60 -2.48 0.15 -8.27
N TYR A 61 -3.10 -0.41 -9.31
CA TYR A 61 -3.15 0.12 -10.66
C TYR A 61 -4.56 0.53 -11.11
N THR A 62 -5.60 0.21 -10.32
CA THR A 62 -6.98 0.64 -10.60
C THR A 62 -7.29 2.01 -10.02
N GLN A 63 -8.27 2.70 -10.63
CA GLN A 63 -8.72 4.04 -10.24
C GLN A 63 -9.33 4.09 -8.81
N ILE A 64 -9.69 2.94 -8.23
CA ILE A 64 -10.38 2.82 -6.94
C ILE A 64 -9.49 3.30 -5.77
N GLY A 65 -8.17 3.33 -5.94
CA GLY A 65 -7.22 3.81 -4.93
C GLY A 65 -6.94 5.32 -4.95
N ARG A 66 -7.66 6.13 -5.74
CA ARG A 66 -7.49 7.58 -5.81
C ARG A 66 -8.62 8.30 -5.06
N GLU A 67 -8.48 8.44 -3.74
CA GLU A 67 -9.33 9.39 -2.99
C GLU A 67 -9.02 10.83 -3.42
N SER A 68 -9.92 11.41 -4.21
CA SER A 68 -10.01 12.85 -4.45
C SER A 68 -10.28 13.54 -3.13
N ASN A 69 -9.23 14.09 -2.53
CA ASN A 69 -9.41 15.12 -1.50
C ASN A 69 -9.89 16.40 -2.20
N THR A 70 -11.15 16.41 -2.66
CA THR A 70 -11.86 17.65 -2.95
C THR A 70 -12.21 18.24 -1.60
N ARG A 71 -11.36 19.17 -1.14
CA ARG A 71 -11.80 20.23 -0.22
C ARG A 71 -12.88 21.00 -0.96
N THR A 72 -14.15 20.65 -0.73
CA THR A 72 -15.25 21.55 -1.05
C THR A 72 -15.26 22.61 0.05
N ALA A 73 -15.13 23.86 -0.39
CA ALA A 73 -15.12 25.07 0.42
C ALA A 73 -16.44 25.28 1.18
#